data_AF-K8EER9-F1
#
_entry.id   AF-K8EER9-F1
#
_cell.length_a   1.000
_cell.length_b   1.000
_cell.length_c   1.000
_cell.angle_alpha   90.00
_cell.angle_beta   90.00
_cell.angle_gamma   90.00
#
_symmetry.space_group_name_H-M   'P 1'
#
loop_
_entity.id
_entity.type
_entity.pdbx_description
1 polymer ?
#
loop_
_entity_poly.entity_id
_entity_poly.type
_entity_poly.pdbx_seq_one_letter_code
_entity_poly.pdbx_strand_id
1 'polypeptide(L)'
;MEFSSATSSSTVSFENATVIFPCVTHGNVGQLAADLLIFNLKLKSIGVLYHPDVLPVCGADPFSENNEGTPASSLEIYANEDVSLVVVQQRGEVIKGCQRKFAREVTSWLKIKRFKKVLLLASLPSTVGEKDSQIGGTIWRTIQTPNVVTESYPKAQGERESSSIGDSVDGKAPIRPLEFEQIPEDLKNRRIPPWTFVYECIKQTLTTQFLVALCSEGDNSVDADRMASRALEMIDNVGLFNTADLLLPTNELRWATPPSWKRVYGSLIKRSVFA
;
A
#
# COMPACT_ATOMS: atom_id res chain seq x y z
N MET A 1 -19.23 -2.87 3.35
CA MET A 1 -18.01 -3.68 3.53
C MET A 1 -18.23 -4.64 4.69
N GLU A 2 -18.12 -5.94 4.44
CA GLU A 2 -18.36 -6.99 5.44
C GLU A 2 -17.11 -7.85 5.60
N PHE A 3 -16.78 -8.23 6.84
CA PHE A 3 -15.65 -9.13 7.13
C PHE A 3 -16.19 -10.52 7.43
N SER A 4 -15.64 -11.52 6.75
CA SER A 4 -15.91 -12.93 6.98
C SER A 4 -14.63 -13.62 7.47
N SER A 5 -14.64 -14.16 8.69
CA SER A 5 -13.49 -14.83 9.29
C SER A 5 -13.19 -16.15 8.59
N ALA A 6 -11.91 -16.50 8.46
CA ALA A 6 -11.49 -17.80 7.96
C ALA A 6 -11.82 -18.94 8.95
N THR A 7 -11.99 -18.65 10.24
CA THR A 7 -12.35 -19.63 11.27
C THR A 7 -13.74 -19.34 11.85
N SER A 8 -14.54 -20.39 12.00
CA SER A 8 -15.93 -20.32 12.46
C SER A 8 -16.08 -20.08 13.98
N SER A 9 -14.98 -20.06 14.75
CA SER A 9 -15.00 -20.23 16.21
C SER A 9 -14.53 -19.02 17.03
N SER A 10 -14.07 -17.92 16.43
CA SER A 10 -13.66 -16.73 17.19
C SER A 10 -13.97 -15.42 16.48
N THR A 11 -14.51 -14.45 17.23
CA THR A 11 -14.60 -13.06 16.80
C THR A 11 -13.21 -12.44 16.83
N VAL A 12 -12.64 -12.16 15.66
CA VAL A 12 -11.37 -11.43 15.53
C VAL A 12 -11.59 -9.97 15.92
N SER A 13 -10.81 -9.48 16.88
CA SER A 13 -10.76 -8.06 17.23
C SER A 13 -9.62 -7.39 16.46
N PHE A 14 -9.90 -6.18 15.97
CA PHE A 14 -8.94 -5.32 15.28
C PHE A 14 -8.58 -4.08 16.12
N GLU A 15 -9.15 -3.97 17.32
CA GLU A 15 -8.87 -2.85 18.20
C GLU A 15 -7.40 -2.87 18.60
N ASN A 16 -6.77 -1.70 18.57
CA ASN A 16 -5.34 -1.49 18.81
C ASN A 16 -4.37 -2.00 17.73
N ALA A 17 -4.85 -2.69 16.69
CA ALA A 17 -4.03 -3.14 15.58
C ALA A 17 -3.62 -1.98 14.66
N THR A 18 -2.50 -2.14 13.95
CA THR A 18 -2.14 -1.31 12.80
C THR A 18 -2.61 -2.00 11.52
N VAL A 19 -3.30 -1.28 10.64
CA VAL A 19 -3.72 -1.78 9.33
C VAL A 19 -3.00 -1.06 8.19
N ILE A 20 -2.48 -1.85 7.27
CA ILE A 20 -1.97 -1.41 5.97
C ILE A 20 -3.00 -1.78 4.91
N PHE A 21 -3.51 -0.78 4.20
CA PHE A 21 -4.55 -0.94 3.18
C PHE A 21 -4.05 -0.44 1.81
N PRO A 22 -3.84 -1.31 0.80
CA PRO A 22 -3.44 -0.89 -0.52
C PRO A 22 -4.62 -0.31 -1.29
N CYS A 23 -4.43 0.87 -1.86
CA CYS A 23 -5.32 1.41 -2.88
C CYS A 23 -4.94 0.82 -4.24
N VAL A 24 -5.94 0.48 -5.05
CA VAL A 24 -5.73 0.15 -6.47
C VAL A 24 -5.51 1.46 -7.23
N THR A 25 -4.24 1.78 -7.49
CA THR A 25 -3.76 3.04 -8.09
C THR A 25 -2.66 2.79 -9.12
N HIS A 26 -2.12 3.86 -9.68
CA HIS A 26 -1.10 3.88 -10.75
C HIS A 26 0.01 2.83 -10.58
N GLY A 27 0.23 1.94 -11.56
CA GLY A 27 1.30 0.93 -11.49
C GLY A 27 1.14 -0.13 -10.38
N ASN A 28 -0.02 -0.21 -9.71
CA ASN A 28 -0.35 -1.21 -8.67
C ASN A 28 0.68 -1.32 -7.52
N VAL A 29 1.48 -0.28 -7.29
CA VAL A 29 2.61 -0.31 -6.36
C VAL A 29 2.17 -0.69 -4.94
N GLY A 30 1.04 -0.16 -4.48
CA GLY A 30 0.48 -0.50 -3.16
C GLY A 30 0.09 -1.97 -3.03
N GLN A 31 -0.51 -2.56 -4.06
CA GLN A 31 -0.91 -3.98 -4.06
C GLN A 31 0.32 -4.89 -4.09
N LEU A 32 1.33 -4.54 -4.90
CA LEU A 32 2.61 -5.26 -4.95
C LEU A 32 3.35 -5.16 -3.61
N ALA A 33 3.34 -3.99 -2.96
CA ALA A 33 3.93 -3.82 -1.63
C ALA A 33 3.21 -4.66 -0.57
N ALA A 34 1.87 -4.78 -0.66
CA ALA A 34 1.09 -5.66 0.21
C ALA A 34 1.48 -7.14 0.01
N ASP A 35 1.70 -7.59 -1.22
CA ASP A 35 2.20 -8.95 -1.52
C ASP A 35 3.54 -9.21 -0.82
N LEU A 36 4.48 -8.26 -0.92
CA LEU A 36 5.79 -8.37 -0.26
C LEU A 36 5.66 -8.41 1.27
N LEU A 37 4.86 -7.51 1.86
CA LEU A 37 4.61 -7.48 3.30
C LEU A 37 4.01 -8.80 3.80
N ILE A 38 2.98 -9.30 3.14
CA ILE A 38 2.29 -10.54 3.53
C ILE A 38 3.24 -11.73 3.47
N PHE A 39 3.94 -11.88 2.35
CA PHE A 39 4.82 -13.02 2.11
C PHE A 39 6.01 -13.04 3.07
N ASN A 40 6.70 -11.91 3.20
CA ASN A 40 7.97 -11.84 3.93
C ASN A 40 7.78 -11.79 5.45
N LEU A 41 6.69 -11.19 5.93
CA LEU A 41 6.33 -11.20 7.35
C LEU A 41 5.55 -12.47 7.75
N LYS A 42 5.37 -13.42 6.82
CA LYS A 42 4.70 -14.71 7.02
C LYS A 42 3.28 -14.55 7.58
N LEU A 43 2.58 -13.49 7.19
CA LEU A 43 1.23 -13.18 7.68
C LEU A 43 0.25 -14.28 7.25
N LYS A 44 -0.69 -14.61 8.12
CA LYS A 44 -1.70 -15.65 7.87
C LYS A 44 -3.02 -15.01 7.46
N SER A 45 -3.69 -15.62 6.49
CA SER A 45 -5.05 -15.22 6.12
C SER A 45 -5.96 -15.42 7.33
N ILE A 46 -6.63 -14.35 7.75
CA ILE A 46 -7.62 -14.36 8.84
C ILE A 46 -9.05 -14.22 8.32
N GLY A 47 -9.22 -14.04 7.01
CA GLY A 47 -10.52 -14.00 6.36
C GLY A 47 -10.53 -13.19 5.08
N VAL A 48 -11.74 -12.82 4.66
CA VAL A 48 -12.01 -12.04 3.45
C VAL A 48 -12.89 -10.84 3.76
N LEU A 49 -12.74 -9.79 2.95
CA LEU A 49 -13.64 -8.64 2.95
C LEU A 49 -14.55 -8.72 1.73
N TYR A 50 -15.85 -8.56 1.95
CA TYR A 50 -16.84 -8.55 0.89
C TYR A 50 -17.36 -7.13 0.63
N HIS A 51 -17.41 -6.78 -0.65
CA HIS A 51 -18.07 -5.58 -1.14
C HIS A 51 -18.72 -5.88 -2.50
N PRO A 52 -20.01 -5.56 -2.71
CA PRO A 52 -20.73 -5.94 -3.93
C PRO A 52 -20.20 -5.26 -5.20
N ASP A 53 -19.53 -4.11 -5.06
CA ASP A 53 -18.94 -3.39 -6.20
C ASP A 53 -17.46 -3.75 -6.47
N VAL A 54 -16.95 -4.84 -5.91
CA VAL A 54 -15.61 -5.36 -6.22
C VAL A 54 -15.76 -6.62 -7.07
N LEU A 55 -15.07 -6.67 -8.19
CA LEU A 55 -15.16 -7.79 -9.12
C LEU A 55 -14.68 -9.09 -8.46
N PRO A 56 -15.40 -10.21 -8.63
CA PRO A 56 -15.01 -11.49 -8.05
C PRO A 56 -13.75 -12.03 -8.71
N VAL A 57 -12.83 -12.53 -7.89
CA VAL A 57 -11.57 -13.15 -8.28
C VAL A 57 -11.45 -14.47 -7.52
N CYS A 58 -11.02 -15.52 -8.21
CA CYS A 58 -10.62 -16.78 -7.60
C CYS A 58 -9.34 -17.24 -8.29
N GLY A 59 -8.30 -17.52 -7.52
CA GLY A 59 -7.00 -17.97 -8.03
C GLY A 59 -6.31 -18.94 -7.10
N ALA A 60 -5.21 -19.53 -7.55
CA ALA A 60 -4.33 -20.30 -6.69
C ALA A 60 -3.74 -19.42 -5.58
N ASP A 61 -3.27 -20.05 -4.49
CA ASP A 61 -2.58 -19.35 -3.41
C ASP A 61 -1.34 -18.61 -3.98
N PRO A 62 -1.29 -17.27 -3.90
CA PRO A 62 -0.25 -16.46 -4.54
C PRO A 62 1.09 -16.54 -3.80
N PHE A 63 1.09 -17.07 -2.58
CA PHE A 63 2.22 -17.20 -1.68
C PHE A 63 2.76 -18.64 -1.61
N SER A 64 2.11 -19.59 -2.28
CA SER A 64 2.50 -21.00 -2.33
C SER A 64 3.21 -21.38 -3.63
N GLU A 65 4.33 -22.11 -3.52
CA GLU A 65 5.07 -22.63 -4.68
C GLU A 65 4.34 -23.76 -5.40
N ASN A 66 3.59 -24.58 -4.65
CA ASN A 66 2.95 -25.80 -5.16
C ASN A 66 1.43 -25.64 -5.36
N ASN A 67 0.90 -24.42 -5.23
CA ASN A 67 -0.55 -24.13 -5.16
C ASN A 67 -1.27 -24.86 -4.01
N GLU A 68 -0.53 -25.29 -3.00
CA GLU A 68 -1.07 -25.82 -1.76
C GLU A 68 -1.35 -24.65 -0.82
N GLY A 69 -2.60 -24.47 -0.37
CA GLY A 69 -2.96 -23.36 0.51
C GLY A 69 -4.38 -22.86 0.31
N THR A 70 -4.62 -21.61 0.67
CA THR A 70 -5.95 -20.99 0.57
C THR A 70 -6.09 -20.28 -0.78
N PRO A 71 -7.15 -20.55 -1.56
CA PRO A 71 -7.38 -19.87 -2.83
C PRO A 71 -7.42 -18.35 -2.66
N ALA A 72 -6.76 -17.63 -3.57
CA ALA A 72 -6.80 -16.17 -3.62
C ALA A 72 -8.21 -15.67 -3.91
N SER A 73 -8.66 -14.66 -3.18
CA SER A 73 -9.93 -13.97 -3.39
C SER A 73 -9.75 -12.50 -3.79
N SER A 74 -10.85 -11.80 -4.08
CA SER A 74 -10.84 -10.39 -4.49
C SER A 74 -10.28 -9.45 -3.44
N LEU A 75 -10.58 -9.70 -2.17
CA LEU A 75 -10.27 -8.85 -1.04
C LEU A 75 -10.01 -9.71 0.19
N GLU A 76 -8.75 -9.77 0.58
CA GLU A 76 -8.24 -10.69 1.59
C GLU A 76 -7.62 -9.90 2.73
N ILE A 77 -7.65 -10.47 3.93
CA ILE A 77 -7.06 -9.83 5.10
C ILE A 77 -6.13 -10.82 5.80
N TYR A 78 -4.91 -10.37 6.00
CA TYR A 78 -3.82 -11.14 6.59
C TYR A 78 -3.35 -10.46 7.86
N ALA A 79 -2.91 -11.25 8.84
CA ALA A 79 -2.37 -10.73 10.09
C ALA A 79 -1.24 -11.61 10.64
N ASN A 80 -0.46 -11.04 11.54
CA ASN A 80 0.43 -11.82 12.40
C ASN A 80 -0.38 -12.50 13.53
N GLU A 81 0.29 -13.36 14.31
CA GLU A 81 -0.38 -14.25 15.29
C GLU A 81 -1.21 -13.50 16.34
N ASP A 82 -0.74 -12.35 16.80
CA ASP A 82 -1.41 -11.51 17.80
C ASP A 82 -2.32 -10.43 17.19
N VAL A 83 -2.43 -10.40 15.86
CA VAL A 83 -3.23 -9.42 15.10
C VAL A 83 -2.82 -7.97 15.36
N SER A 84 -1.57 -7.73 15.79
CA SER A 84 -1.04 -6.36 15.98
C SER A 84 -0.75 -5.65 14.66
N LEU A 85 -0.46 -6.40 13.59
CA LEU A 85 -0.33 -5.92 12.22
C LEU A 85 -1.30 -6.67 11.30
N VAL A 86 -2.07 -5.88 10.56
CA VAL A 86 -3.04 -6.35 9.58
C VAL A 86 -2.68 -5.78 8.21
N VAL A 87 -2.61 -6.62 7.19
CA VAL A 87 -2.43 -6.20 5.80
C VAL A 87 -3.60 -6.68 4.99
N VAL A 88 -4.28 -5.75 4.32
CA VAL A 88 -5.32 -6.08 3.34
C VAL A 88 -4.66 -6.30 1.99
N GLN A 89 -5.12 -7.26 1.22
CA GLN A 89 -4.77 -7.42 -0.19
C GLN A 89 -6.02 -7.30 -1.05
N GLN A 90 -5.94 -6.46 -2.09
CA GLN A 90 -7.00 -6.28 -3.07
C GLN A 90 -6.54 -6.79 -4.42
N ARG A 91 -7.19 -7.83 -4.94
CA ARG A 91 -6.97 -8.39 -6.28
C ARG A 91 -8.11 -8.03 -7.24
N GLY A 92 -9.32 -7.87 -6.72
CA GLY A 92 -10.50 -7.47 -7.50
C GLY A 92 -10.52 -5.97 -7.76
N GLU A 93 -10.76 -5.58 -9.00
CA GLU A 93 -11.00 -4.17 -9.34
C GLU A 93 -12.37 -3.70 -8.83
N VAL A 94 -12.47 -2.40 -8.52
CA VAL A 94 -13.74 -1.77 -8.18
C VAL A 94 -14.48 -1.42 -9.47
N ILE A 95 -15.76 -1.79 -9.56
CA ILE A 95 -16.62 -1.47 -10.70
C ILE A 95 -16.55 0.04 -11.02
N LYS A 96 -16.39 0.37 -12.30
CA LYS A 96 -16.30 1.75 -12.78
C LYS A 96 -17.52 2.57 -12.33
N GLY A 97 -17.26 3.70 -11.67
CA GLY A 97 -18.29 4.57 -11.08
C GLY A 97 -18.54 4.32 -9.60
N CYS A 98 -18.15 3.16 -9.06
CA CYS A 98 -18.37 2.78 -7.66
C CYS A 98 -17.22 3.15 -6.72
N GLN A 99 -16.12 3.74 -7.21
CA GLN A 99 -14.89 4.05 -6.46
C GLN A 99 -15.15 4.85 -5.18
N ARG A 100 -16.02 5.87 -5.25
CA ARG A 100 -16.34 6.68 -4.07
C ARG A 100 -17.20 5.93 -3.04
N LYS A 101 -18.15 5.11 -3.51
CA LYS A 101 -18.97 4.26 -2.62
C LYS A 101 -18.07 3.23 -1.92
N PHE A 102 -17.18 2.58 -2.67
CA PHE A 102 -16.19 1.66 -2.14
C PHE A 102 -15.31 2.33 -1.08
N ALA A 103 -14.70 3.47 -1.41
CA ALA A 103 -13.86 4.22 -0.47
C ALA A 103 -14.62 4.59 0.81
N ARG A 104 -15.87 5.06 0.68
CA ARG A 104 -16.74 5.38 1.83
C ARG A 104 -16.97 4.18 2.74
N GLU A 105 -17.27 3.02 2.17
CA GLU A 105 -17.55 1.81 2.94
C GLU A 105 -16.28 1.22 3.58
N VAL A 106 -15.14 1.31 2.91
CA VAL A 106 -13.84 0.94 3.49
C VAL A 106 -13.50 1.85 4.67
N THR A 107 -13.59 3.17 4.51
CA THR A 107 -13.27 4.11 5.60
C THR A 107 -14.24 3.98 6.77
N SER A 108 -15.52 3.71 6.51
CA SER A 108 -16.49 3.39 7.56
C SER A 108 -16.12 2.11 8.29
N TRP A 109 -15.72 1.06 7.57
CA TRP A 109 -15.28 -0.20 8.18
C TRP A 109 -14.02 0.01 9.05
N LEU A 110 -13.00 0.69 8.53
CA LEU A 110 -11.77 1.03 9.28
C LEU A 110 -12.10 1.79 10.57
N LYS A 111 -13.03 2.76 10.50
CA LYS A 111 -13.49 3.53 11.66
C LYS A 111 -14.22 2.66 12.69
N ILE A 112 -15.16 1.83 12.23
CA ILE A 112 -15.96 0.93 13.09
C ILE A 112 -15.06 -0.10 13.78
N LYS A 113 -14.04 -0.61 13.09
CA LYS A 113 -13.10 -1.60 13.62
C LYS A 113 -12.05 -1.03 14.59
N ARG A 114 -11.94 0.30 14.72
CA ARG A 114 -11.11 0.98 15.73
C ARG A 114 -9.63 0.58 15.70
N PHE A 115 -9.06 0.47 14.50
CA PHE A 115 -7.62 0.30 14.34
C PHE A 115 -6.87 1.47 15.02
N LYS A 116 -5.76 1.18 15.69
CA LYS A 116 -4.90 2.19 16.31
C LYS A 116 -4.29 3.12 15.27
N LYS A 117 -3.82 2.52 14.16
CA LYS A 117 -3.15 3.21 13.07
C LYS A 117 -3.61 2.64 11.75
N VAL A 118 -3.90 3.53 10.80
CA VAL A 118 -4.34 3.18 9.45
C VAL A 118 -3.35 3.81 8.47
N LEU A 119 -2.65 2.97 7.72
CA LEU A 119 -1.73 3.36 6.66
C LEU A 119 -2.29 2.92 5.31
N LEU A 120 -2.61 3.88 4.43
CA LEU A 120 -3.02 3.59 3.07
C LEU A 120 -1.81 3.66 2.12
N LEU A 121 -1.64 2.65 1.28
CA LEU A 121 -0.59 2.62 0.26
C LEU A 121 -1.19 3.05 -1.07
N ALA A 122 -0.58 4.05 -1.71
CA ALA A 122 -1.06 4.57 -2.98
C ALA A 122 0.08 4.99 -3.88
N SER A 123 -0.25 5.28 -5.13
CA SER A 123 0.69 5.72 -6.14
C SER A 123 -0.01 6.65 -7.13
N LEU A 124 0.78 7.52 -7.76
CA LEU A 124 0.33 8.49 -8.76
C LEU A 124 1.35 8.52 -9.92
N PRO A 125 0.94 9.00 -11.10
CA PRO A 125 1.87 9.20 -12.20
C PRO A 125 3.02 10.13 -11.80
N SER A 126 4.24 9.82 -12.25
CA SER A 126 5.43 10.65 -12.07
C SER A 126 5.24 12.08 -12.60
N THR A 127 4.37 12.28 -13.59
CA THR A 127 4.01 13.61 -14.14
C THR A 127 3.27 14.52 -13.16
N VAL A 128 2.83 14.01 -12.02
CA VAL A 128 2.30 14.85 -10.92
C VAL A 128 3.45 15.59 -10.21
N GLY A 129 4.69 15.10 -10.33
CA GLY A 129 5.88 15.88 -9.98
C GLY A 129 6.15 16.94 -11.05
N GLU A 130 6.03 18.21 -10.70
CA GLU A 130 6.07 19.35 -11.63
C GLU A 130 7.43 19.66 -12.30
N LYS A 131 8.51 18.88 -12.07
CA LYS A 131 9.85 19.21 -12.60
C LYS A 131 10.41 18.09 -13.47
N ASP A 132 10.87 18.43 -14.67
CA ASP A 132 11.51 17.49 -15.62
C ASP A 132 12.72 16.73 -15.04
N SER A 133 13.38 17.28 -14.02
CA SER A 133 14.44 16.60 -13.25
C SER A 133 13.96 15.41 -12.42
N GLN A 134 12.65 15.12 -12.42
CA GLN A 134 12.00 14.03 -11.70
C GLN A 134 11.78 12.80 -12.58
N ILE A 135 12.16 12.85 -13.86
CA ILE A 135 12.10 11.73 -14.79
C ILE A 135 13.21 10.73 -14.42
N GLY A 136 12.84 9.53 -14.00
CA GLY A 136 13.75 8.38 -13.82
C GLY A 136 13.76 7.74 -12.44
N GLY A 137 13.15 8.35 -11.41
CA GLY A 137 13.12 7.80 -10.05
C GLY A 137 11.80 7.99 -9.31
N THR A 138 11.50 7.08 -8.39
CA THR A 138 10.28 7.14 -7.57
C THR A 138 10.40 8.15 -6.45
N ILE A 139 9.39 9.01 -6.36
CA ILE A 139 9.33 10.09 -5.38
C ILE A 139 8.30 9.75 -4.31
N TRP A 140 8.72 9.84 -3.04
CA TRP A 140 7.86 9.51 -1.91
C TRP A 140 7.13 10.74 -1.37
N ARG A 141 5.83 10.57 -1.14
CA ARG A 141 4.95 11.58 -0.58
C ARG A 141 4.09 10.99 0.55
N THR A 142 3.61 11.85 1.45
CA THR A 142 2.62 11.46 2.45
C THR A 142 1.42 12.41 2.47
N ILE A 143 0.24 11.88 2.72
CA ILE A 143 -0.98 12.65 3.03
C ILE A 143 -1.45 12.22 4.42
N GLN A 144 -1.85 13.15 5.28
CA GLN A 144 -2.41 12.84 6.60
C GLN A 144 -3.86 13.32 6.67
N THR A 145 -4.76 12.48 7.19
CA THR A 145 -6.17 12.80 7.39
C THR A 145 -6.59 12.52 8.84
N PRO A 146 -7.68 13.14 9.36
CA PRO A 146 -8.11 14.47 8.93
C PRO A 146 -6.91 15.41 9.10
N ASN A 147 -6.72 16.37 8.19
CA ASN A 147 -5.62 17.33 8.27
C ASN A 147 -5.48 17.81 9.72
N VAL A 148 -4.44 17.36 10.45
CA VAL A 148 -4.00 18.04 11.67
C VAL A 148 -3.23 19.28 11.21
N VAL A 149 -3.88 20.08 10.37
CA VAL A 149 -3.51 21.46 10.11
C VAL A 149 -4.25 22.26 11.17
N THR A 150 -3.81 22.07 12.42
CA THR A 150 -4.07 23.04 13.49
C THR A 150 -2.72 23.60 13.85
N GLU A 151 -2.49 24.80 13.32
CA GLU A 151 -1.57 25.84 13.80
C GLU A 151 -0.09 25.45 13.91
N SER A 152 0.68 25.95 12.95
CA SER A 152 2.15 26.05 13.00
C SER A 152 2.89 24.76 12.65
N TYR A 153 2.99 24.44 11.35
CA TYR A 153 4.23 23.80 10.93
C TYR A 153 5.37 24.78 11.22
N PRO A 154 6.45 24.37 11.92
CA PRO A 154 7.62 25.22 12.01
C PRO A 154 8.05 25.45 10.57
N LYS A 155 8.07 26.73 10.16
CA LYS A 155 8.92 27.12 9.03
C LYS A 155 10.27 26.50 9.35
N ALA A 156 10.72 25.56 8.54
CA ALA A 156 12.08 25.08 8.60
C ALA A 156 12.95 26.32 8.39
N GLN A 157 13.37 26.93 9.51
CA GLN A 157 14.30 28.04 9.49
C GLN A 157 15.62 27.45 9.02
N GLY A 158 15.90 27.65 7.73
CA GLY A 158 17.24 27.49 7.19
C GLY A 158 17.59 26.09 6.72
N GLU A 159 16.80 25.48 5.84
CA GLU A 159 17.39 24.61 4.83
C GLU A 159 17.51 25.42 3.54
N ARG A 160 18.70 26.03 3.38
CA ARG A 160 19.13 26.63 2.12
C ARG A 160 18.85 25.64 1.01
N GLU A 161 18.12 26.09 -0.01
CA GLU A 161 18.07 25.45 -1.32
C GLU A 161 19.51 25.20 -1.79
N SER A 162 20.02 24.01 -1.50
CA SER A 162 21.23 23.48 -2.08
C SER A 162 20.75 22.44 -3.06
N SER A 163 20.39 22.95 -4.24
CA SER A 163 20.40 22.19 -5.47
C SER A 163 21.82 21.68 -5.70
N SER A 164 22.18 20.56 -5.07
CA SER A 164 23.31 19.75 -5.48
C SER A 164 22.77 18.58 -6.29
N ILE A 165 22.97 18.70 -7.59
CA ILE A 165 23.00 17.60 -8.56
C ILE A 165 23.91 16.51 -7.98
N GLY A 166 23.34 15.35 -7.68
CA GLY A 166 24.04 14.26 -7.02
C GLY A 166 23.06 13.23 -6.47
N ASP A 167 22.73 12.26 -7.32
CA ASP A 167 22.35 10.89 -6.98
C ASP A 167 22.07 10.58 -5.51
N SER A 168 20.80 10.45 -5.17
CA SER A 168 20.38 9.45 -4.20
C SER A 168 19.66 8.35 -4.96
N VAL A 169 20.46 7.53 -5.64
CA VAL A 169 20.04 6.27 -6.29
C VAL A 169 19.59 5.23 -5.24
N ASP A 170 19.89 5.46 -3.97
CA ASP A 170 19.61 4.53 -2.88
C ASP A 170 18.51 5.05 -1.95
N GLY A 171 17.40 4.31 -1.89
CA GLY A 171 16.58 3.95 -0.72
C GLY A 171 16.15 4.97 0.37
N LYS A 172 16.74 6.17 0.47
CA LYS A 172 16.65 7.12 1.59
C LYS A 172 16.19 8.52 1.18
N ALA A 173 15.54 8.65 0.02
CA ALA A 173 14.88 9.91 -0.33
C ALA A 173 13.84 10.30 0.75
N PRO A 174 13.84 11.53 1.28
CA PRO A 174 12.93 11.91 2.36
C PRO A 174 11.46 11.81 1.93
N ILE A 175 10.60 11.27 2.79
CA ILE A 175 9.14 11.30 2.59
C ILE A 175 8.68 12.73 2.87
N ARG A 176 8.12 13.40 1.86
CA ARG A 176 7.64 14.78 1.98
C ARG A 176 6.11 14.83 2.04
N PRO A 177 5.50 15.77 2.77
CA PRO A 177 4.07 16.03 2.62
C PRO A 177 3.73 16.30 1.15
N LEU A 178 2.60 15.79 0.69
CA LEU A 178 1.99 16.25 -0.54
C LEU A 178 1.14 17.46 -0.19
N GLU A 179 1.67 18.66 -0.47
CA GLU A 179 0.96 19.90 -0.23
C GLU A 179 -0.36 19.88 -1.02
N PHE A 180 -1.46 20.22 -0.37
CA PHE A 180 -2.78 20.15 -1.00
C PHE A 180 -2.88 21.09 -2.20
N GLU A 181 -2.16 22.21 -2.15
CA GLU A 181 -2.01 23.21 -3.20
C GLU A 181 -1.28 22.67 -4.44
N GLN A 182 -0.38 21.70 -4.26
CA GLN A 182 0.36 21.03 -5.35
C GLN A 182 -0.46 19.95 -6.04
N ILE A 183 -1.65 19.61 -5.52
CA ILE A 183 -2.53 18.65 -6.18
C ILE A 183 -3.31 19.42 -7.26
N PRO A 184 -3.18 19.07 -8.55
CA PRO A 184 -4.01 19.63 -9.61
C PRO A 184 -5.50 19.56 -9.27
N GLU A 185 -6.24 20.63 -9.58
CA GLU A 185 -7.65 20.76 -9.18
C GLU A 185 -8.56 19.70 -9.83
N ASP A 186 -8.18 19.21 -11.01
CA ASP A 186 -8.83 18.09 -11.68
C ASP A 186 -8.57 16.75 -10.96
N LEU A 187 -7.39 16.57 -10.34
CA LEU A 187 -7.06 15.43 -9.48
C LEU A 187 -7.84 15.46 -8.16
N LYS A 188 -8.06 16.64 -7.56
CA LYS A 188 -8.90 16.74 -6.35
C LYS A 188 -10.36 16.36 -6.61
N ASN A 189 -10.88 16.72 -7.78
CA ASN A 189 -12.26 16.44 -8.18
C ASN A 189 -12.45 15.07 -8.82
N ARG A 190 -11.35 14.34 -9.03
CA ARG A 190 -11.36 13.02 -9.66
C ARG A 190 -11.98 11.99 -8.73
N ARG A 191 -13.01 11.31 -9.23
CA ARG A 191 -13.70 10.22 -8.53
C ARG A 191 -12.93 8.90 -8.65
N ILE A 192 -11.61 8.95 -8.51
CA ILE A 192 -10.72 7.78 -8.55
C ILE A 192 -9.77 7.76 -7.33
N PRO A 193 -9.28 6.58 -6.91
CA PRO A 193 -8.25 6.47 -5.87
C PRO A 193 -6.94 7.18 -6.27
N PRO A 194 -6.15 7.68 -5.30
CA PRO A 194 -6.42 7.66 -3.86
C PRO A 194 -7.38 8.77 -3.38
N TRP A 195 -7.78 9.70 -4.25
CA TRP A 195 -8.56 10.89 -3.88
C TRP A 195 -9.93 10.59 -3.30
N THR A 196 -10.61 9.54 -3.79
CA THR A 196 -11.85 9.06 -3.18
C THR A 196 -11.67 8.63 -1.73
N PHE A 197 -10.52 8.03 -1.39
CA PHE A 197 -10.20 7.66 -0.01
C PHE A 197 -9.86 8.89 0.83
N VAL A 198 -9.02 9.80 0.33
CA VAL A 198 -8.68 11.06 1.02
C VAL A 198 -9.96 11.83 1.38
N TYR A 199 -10.85 12.02 0.41
CA TYR A 199 -12.13 12.71 0.61
C TYR A 199 -12.99 12.02 1.68
N GLU A 200 -13.17 10.70 1.61
CA GLU A 200 -14.03 9.99 2.56
C GLU A 200 -13.38 9.86 3.95
N CYS A 201 -12.06 9.79 4.07
CA CYS A 201 -11.35 9.86 5.35
C CYS A 201 -11.57 11.22 6.03
N ILE A 202 -11.44 12.33 5.30
CA ILE A 202 -11.71 13.68 5.83
C ILE A 202 -13.18 13.79 6.26
N LYS A 203 -14.11 13.42 5.37
CA LYS A 203 -15.54 13.51 5.64
C LYS A 203 -15.98 12.69 6.85
N GLN A 204 -15.37 11.52 7.04
CA GLN A 204 -15.67 10.63 8.16
C GLN A 204 -14.76 10.86 9.37
N THR A 205 -13.93 11.90 9.37
CA THR A 205 -12.98 12.24 10.45
C THR A 205 -12.12 11.05 10.87
N LEU A 206 -11.66 10.25 9.90
CA LEU A 206 -10.82 9.09 10.14
C LEU A 206 -9.35 9.50 10.11
N THR A 207 -8.66 9.29 11.23
CA THR A 207 -7.23 9.57 11.34
C THR A 207 -6.42 8.51 10.59
N THR A 208 -5.81 8.89 9.46
CA THR A 208 -5.04 7.99 8.61
C THR A 208 -3.82 8.68 8.03
N GLN A 209 -2.84 7.87 7.63
CA GLN A 209 -1.71 8.34 6.83
C GLN A 209 -1.70 7.60 5.50
N PHE A 210 -1.39 8.31 4.42
CA PHE A 210 -1.14 7.74 3.11
C PHE A 210 0.36 7.78 2.85
N LEU A 211 0.92 6.68 2.34
CA LEU A 211 2.22 6.65 1.68
C LEU A 211 1.98 6.60 0.18
N VAL A 212 2.48 7.62 -0.53
CA VAL A 212 2.22 7.82 -1.96
C VAL A 212 3.53 7.77 -2.74
N ALA A 213 3.63 6.86 -3.71
CA ALA A 213 4.72 6.82 -4.68
C ALA A 213 4.35 7.58 -5.96
N LEU A 214 5.14 8.56 -6.37
CA LEU A 214 5.06 9.11 -7.73
C LEU A 214 6.00 8.30 -8.62
N CYS A 215 5.46 7.52 -9.53
CA CYS A 215 6.21 6.58 -10.35
C CYS A 215 5.66 6.49 -11.78
N SER A 216 6.45 5.93 -12.68
CA SER A 216 6.00 5.59 -14.04
C SER A 216 5.32 4.21 -14.04
N GLU A 217 4.46 3.93 -15.02
CA GLU A 217 3.93 2.56 -15.21
C GLU A 217 5.02 1.64 -15.76
N GLY A 218 4.89 0.34 -15.47
CA GLY A 218 5.76 -0.70 -16.02
C GLY A 218 6.00 -1.81 -15.00
N ASP A 219 7.24 -2.30 -14.93
CA ASP A 219 7.68 -3.18 -13.86
C ASP A 219 7.96 -2.36 -12.59
N ASN A 220 6.96 -2.28 -11.73
CA ASN A 220 7.05 -1.57 -10.45
C ASN A 220 7.50 -2.48 -9.28
N SER A 221 8.14 -3.62 -9.55
CA SER A 221 8.63 -4.54 -8.51
C SER A 221 9.61 -3.84 -7.53
N VAL A 222 10.48 -2.98 -8.04
CA VAL A 222 11.44 -2.21 -7.24
C VAL A 222 10.74 -1.10 -6.43
N ASP A 223 9.71 -0.49 -6.99
CA ASP A 223 8.91 0.52 -6.29
C ASP A 223 8.10 -0.11 -5.16
N ALA A 224 7.59 -1.32 -5.37
CA ALA A 224 6.88 -2.09 -4.37
C ALA A 224 7.77 -2.47 -3.19
N ASP A 225 8.99 -2.93 -3.46
CA ASP A 225 10.02 -3.23 -2.46
C ASP A 225 10.31 -2.01 -1.56
N ARG A 226 10.56 -0.87 -2.21
CA ARG A 226 10.80 0.39 -1.51
C ARG A 226 9.57 0.85 -0.73
N MET A 227 8.37 0.70 -1.28
CA MET A 227 7.13 1.05 -0.60
C MET A 227 6.89 0.17 0.63
N ALA A 228 7.14 -1.14 0.55
CA ALA A 228 7.04 -2.06 1.68
C ALA A 228 8.02 -1.69 2.80
N SER A 229 9.27 -1.36 2.43
CA SER A 229 10.29 -0.87 3.37
C SER A 229 9.84 0.40 4.09
N ARG A 230 9.38 1.41 3.34
CA ARG A 230 8.87 2.67 3.90
C ARG A 230 7.60 2.48 4.73
N ALA A 231 6.72 1.57 4.33
CA ALA A 231 5.53 1.25 5.11
C ALA A 231 5.91 0.68 6.48
N LEU A 232 6.92 -0.21 6.54
CA LEU A 232 7.45 -0.70 7.80
C LEU A 232 8.06 0.42 8.66
N GLU A 233 8.89 1.31 8.08
CA GLU A 233 9.44 2.45 8.82
C GLU A 233 8.36 3.35 9.43
N MET A 234 7.20 3.44 8.77
CA MET A 234 6.09 4.28 9.19
C MET A 234 5.18 3.63 10.23
N ILE A 235 5.23 2.32 10.47
CA ILE A 235 4.45 1.69 11.53
C ILE A 235 5.22 1.65 12.84
N ASP A 236 4.52 1.86 13.96
CA ASP A 236 5.14 1.80 15.27
C ASP A 236 5.53 0.34 15.57
N ASN A 237 6.60 0.13 16.33
CA ASN A 237 7.05 -1.21 16.78
C ASN A 237 7.58 -2.16 15.68
N VAL A 238 8.37 -1.66 14.73
CA VAL A 238 9.09 -2.51 13.76
C VAL A 238 9.85 -3.66 14.44
N GLY A 239 10.36 -3.44 15.66
CA GLY A 239 11.08 -4.44 16.46
C GLY A 239 10.23 -5.58 17.05
N LEU A 240 8.90 -5.55 16.95
CA LEU A 240 8.02 -6.68 17.31
C LEU A 240 7.85 -7.67 16.16
N PHE A 241 8.13 -7.26 14.92
CA PHE A 241 8.09 -8.15 13.78
C PHE A 241 9.44 -8.85 13.65
N ASN A 242 9.42 -10.17 13.43
CA ASN A 242 10.66 -10.89 13.12
C ASN A 242 11.13 -10.50 11.72
N THR A 243 11.81 -9.36 11.62
CA THR A 243 12.49 -8.87 10.43
C THR A 243 13.93 -9.36 10.38
N ALA A 244 14.40 -10.14 11.37
CA ALA A 244 15.77 -10.65 11.40
C ALA A 244 16.08 -11.52 10.17
N ASP A 245 15.10 -12.31 9.70
CA ASP A 245 15.20 -13.09 8.47
C ASP A 245 15.27 -12.21 7.20
N LEU A 246 14.86 -10.94 7.29
CA LEU A 246 14.82 -9.98 6.18
C LEU A 246 16.02 -9.05 6.16
N LEU A 247 16.78 -8.94 7.26
CA LEU A 247 17.92 -8.04 7.37
C LEU A 247 19.17 -8.64 6.72
N LEU A 248 19.71 -7.93 5.74
CA LEU A 248 21.05 -8.19 5.22
C LEU A 248 22.12 -7.81 6.26
N PRO A 249 23.36 -8.32 6.12
CA PRO A 249 24.50 -7.86 6.93
C PRO A 249 24.75 -6.34 6.86
N THR A 250 24.21 -5.68 5.82
CA THR A 250 24.22 -4.22 5.62
C THR A 250 23.13 -3.48 6.41
N ASN A 251 22.30 -4.18 7.19
CA ASN A 251 21.06 -3.69 7.83
C ASN A 251 19.99 -3.19 6.85
N GLU A 252 20.04 -3.64 5.59
CA GLU A 252 18.99 -3.37 4.60
C GLU A 252 17.98 -4.52 4.57
N LEU A 253 16.70 -4.20 4.39
CA LEU A 253 15.66 -5.20 4.21
C LEU A 253 15.74 -5.79 2.79
N ARG A 254 15.84 -7.11 2.68
CA ARG A 254 15.72 -7.83 1.41
C ARG A 254 14.37 -8.51 1.33
N TRP A 255 13.56 -8.08 0.38
CA TRP A 255 12.26 -8.68 0.13
C TRP A 255 12.39 -9.87 -0.84
N ALA A 256 11.93 -11.04 -0.42
CA ALA A 256 11.73 -12.16 -1.32
C ALA A 256 10.45 -11.94 -2.13
N THR A 257 10.51 -12.19 -3.43
CA THR A 257 9.33 -12.11 -4.29
C THR A 257 8.42 -13.33 -4.05
N PRO A 258 7.10 -13.15 -3.92
CA PRO A 258 6.20 -14.26 -3.72
C PRO A 258 6.14 -15.16 -4.97
N PRO A 259 5.83 -16.46 -4.84
CA PRO A 259 5.81 -17.42 -5.95
C PRO A 259 4.97 -16.96 -7.16
N SER A 260 3.85 -16.28 -6.93
CA SER A 260 3.01 -15.70 -7.99
C SER A 260 3.77 -14.76 -8.94
N TRP A 261 4.81 -14.06 -8.45
CA TRP A 261 5.58 -13.12 -9.27
C TRP A 261 6.45 -13.81 -10.32
N LYS A 262 6.74 -15.10 -10.18
CA LYS A 262 7.54 -15.86 -11.18
C LYS A 262 6.88 -15.92 -12.56
N ARG A 263 5.58 -15.62 -12.66
CA ARG A 263 4.79 -15.74 -13.89
C ARG A 263 4.28 -14.39 -14.42
N VAL A 264 4.76 -13.26 -13.89
CA VAL A 264 4.33 -11.92 -14.37
C VAL A 264 4.71 -11.68 -15.84
N TYR A 265 5.77 -12.33 -16.31
CA TYR A 265 6.20 -12.32 -17.71
C TYR A 265 5.67 -13.52 -18.53
N GLY A 266 4.61 -14.16 -18.05
CA GLY A 266 3.99 -15.34 -18.65
C GLY A 266 4.52 -16.67 -18.10
N SER A 267 3.77 -17.75 -18.35
CA SER A 267 4.20 -19.12 -18.04
C SER A 267 5.15 -19.62 -19.14
N LEU A 268 6.21 -20.36 -18.76
CA LEU A 268 7.12 -21.13 -19.63
C LEU A 268 7.17 -20.59 -21.07
N ILE A 269 7.97 -19.54 -21.31
CA ILE A 269 8.28 -19.17 -22.69
C ILE A 269 8.96 -20.38 -23.31
N LYS A 270 8.33 -20.99 -24.33
CA LYS A 270 9.01 -22.04 -25.10
C LYS A 270 10.31 -21.42 -25.60
N ARG A 271 11.47 -22.01 -25.25
CA ARG A 271 12.79 -21.55 -25.71
C ARG A 271 12.86 -21.37 -27.23
N SER A 272 11.97 -22.04 -27.98
CA SER A 272 11.79 -21.89 -29.43
C SER A 272 11.32 -20.50 -29.90
N VAL A 273 10.89 -19.60 -29.01
CA VAL A 273 10.52 -18.22 -29.37
C VAL A 273 11.75 -17.31 -29.49
N PHE A 274 12.90 -17.74 -28.95
CA PHE A 274 14.17 -17.01 -28.99
C PHE A 274 15.20 -17.65 -29.95
N ALA A 275 14.76 -18.58 -30.80
CA ALA A 275 15.59 -19.29 -31.77
C ALA A 275 15.35 -18.78 -33.19
#